data_AF-A0A2H0TAN3-F1
#
_entry.id   AF-A0A2H0TAN3-F1
#
_cell.length_a   1.000
_cell.length_b   1.000
_cell.length_c   1.000
_cell.angle_alpha   90.00
_cell.angle_beta   90.00
_cell.angle_gamma   90.00
#
_symmetry.space_group_name_H-M   'P 1'
#
loop_
_entity.id
_entity.type
_entity.pdbx_description
1 polymer ?
#
loop_
_entity_poly.entity_id
_entity_poly.type
_entity_poly.pdbx_seq_one_letter_code
_entity_poly.pdbx_strand_id
1 'polypeptide(L)'
;MSKLLGIDWGEKKTGLAISDELQMLAKPLQTMDSFNLSTLEKIIEEENIEKIIVGRPRNMDGSLGPQAKKVSFFVSKLEKKIKLPIIYEDETNTTNIVKSMLIKEGLDPRKNKDLIDKKSAQLILQGYIDENIK
;
A
#
# COMPACT_ATOMS: atom_id res chain seq x y z
N MET A 1 -17.89 -5.01 -11.52
CA MET A 1 -16.63 -5.62 -11.08
C MET A 1 -16.04 -4.77 -9.97
N SER A 2 -15.26 -5.34 -9.06
CA SER A 2 -14.81 -4.70 -7.82
C SER A 2 -13.29 -4.67 -7.77
N LYS A 3 -12.74 -3.55 -7.30
CA LYS A 3 -11.30 -3.29 -7.26
C LYS A 3 -10.77 -3.45 -5.84
N LEU A 4 -9.46 -3.62 -5.73
CA LEU A 4 -8.71 -3.62 -4.49
C LEU A 4 -8.04 -2.27 -4.28
N LEU A 5 -7.93 -1.83 -3.03
CA LEU A 5 -7.23 -0.60 -2.66
C LEU A 5 -5.99 -0.95 -1.82
N GLY A 6 -4.81 -0.53 -2.27
CA GLY A 6 -3.56 -0.59 -1.53
C GLY A 6 -3.31 0.69 -0.74
N ILE A 7 -2.87 0.57 0.50
CA ILE A 7 -2.51 1.69 1.38
C ILE A 7 -1.12 1.46 1.96
N ASP A 8 -0.22 2.40 1.69
CA ASP A 8 1.01 2.57 2.44
C ASP A 8 0.82 3.73 3.43
N TRP A 9 0.65 3.41 4.71
CA TRP A 9 0.42 4.42 5.74
C TRP A 9 1.74 4.86 6.39
N GLY A 10 2.09 6.12 6.18
CA GLY A 10 3.08 6.85 6.97
C GLY A 10 2.44 7.98 7.77
N GLU A 11 3.06 8.35 8.89
CA GLU A 11 2.59 9.43 9.77
C GLU A 11 2.50 10.79 9.06
N LYS A 12 3.32 11.01 8.03
CA LYS A 12 3.39 12.26 7.26
C LYS A 12 2.82 12.18 5.86
N LYS A 13 2.63 10.97 5.32
CA LYS A 13 2.14 10.75 3.96
C LYS A 13 1.48 9.39 3.90
N THR A 14 0.37 9.28 3.20
CA THR A 14 -0.30 8.01 2.93
C THR A 14 -0.38 7.81 1.43
N GLY A 15 0.33 6.81 0.91
CA GLY A 15 0.27 6.40 -0.49
C GLY A 15 -0.95 5.52 -0.72
N LEU A 16 -1.64 5.73 -1.84
CA LEU A 16 -2.77 4.92 -2.27
C LEU A 16 -2.51 4.33 -3.66
N ALA A 17 -2.91 3.08 -3.84
CA ALA A 17 -2.90 2.39 -5.12
C ALA A 17 -4.19 1.62 -5.33
N ILE A 18 -4.50 1.30 -6.57
CA ILE A 18 -5.73 0.60 -6.93
C ILE A 18 -5.45 -0.51 -7.95
N SER A 19 -6.19 -1.61 -7.87
CA SER A 19 -6.14 -2.65 -8.89
C SER A 19 -6.97 -2.28 -10.12
N ASP A 20 -6.75 -3.00 -11.21
CA ASP A 20 -7.74 -3.11 -12.27
C ASP A 20 -8.93 -4.00 -11.84
N GLU A 21 -9.97 -4.04 -12.67
CA GLU A 21 -11.22 -4.78 -12.40
C GLU A 21 -11.03 -6.29 -12.39
N LEU A 22 -9.97 -6.78 -13.05
CA LEU A 22 -9.59 -8.18 -13.08
C LEU A 22 -8.68 -8.56 -11.90
N GLN A 23 -8.29 -7.59 -11.06
CA GLN A 23 -7.36 -7.77 -9.95
C GLN A 23 -6.04 -8.43 -10.37
N MET A 24 -5.52 -8.03 -11.54
CA MET A 24 -4.26 -8.51 -12.10
C MET A 24 -3.12 -7.50 -11.92
N LEU A 25 -3.42 -6.21 -12.02
CA LEU A 25 -2.40 -5.16 -12.01
C LEU A 25 -2.76 -4.05 -11.03
N ALA A 26 -1.78 -3.62 -10.24
CA ALA A 26 -1.86 -2.45 -9.39
C ALA A 26 -1.27 -1.21 -10.07
N LYS A 27 -1.94 -0.06 -9.90
CA LYS A 27 -1.46 1.25 -10.33
C LYS A 27 -1.47 2.25 -9.17
N PRO A 28 -0.53 3.22 -9.12
CA PRO A 28 -0.60 4.32 -8.17
C PRO A 28 -1.88 5.13 -8.41
N LEU A 29 -2.57 5.51 -7.33
CA LEU A 29 -3.77 6.35 -7.40
C LEU A 29 -3.45 7.78 -7.00
N GLN A 30 -3.07 7.99 -5.74
CA GLN A 30 -2.71 9.31 -5.22
C GLN A 30 -1.89 9.19 -3.93
N THR A 31 -1.36 10.31 -3.45
CA THR A 31 -0.70 10.41 -2.14
C THR A 31 -1.38 11.50 -1.33
N MET A 32 -1.76 11.20 -0.09
CA MET A 32 -2.29 12.17 0.85
C MET A 32 -1.17 12.65 1.78
N ASP A 33 -1.01 13.96 1.97
CA ASP A 33 -0.05 14.51 2.95
C ASP A 33 -0.45 14.23 4.40
N SER A 34 -1.70 13.85 4.64
CA SER A 34 -2.14 13.28 5.90
C SER A 34 -3.33 12.38 5.65
N PHE A 35 -3.48 11.33 6.46
CA PHE A 35 -4.60 10.43 6.31
C PHE A 35 -5.93 11.18 6.52
N ASN A 36 -6.83 11.08 5.54
CA ASN A 36 -8.18 11.63 5.62
C ASN A 36 -9.22 10.55 5.36
N LEU A 37 -10.07 10.27 6.35
CA LEU A 37 -11.10 9.23 6.26
C LEU A 37 -12.15 9.55 5.19
N SER A 38 -12.64 10.79 5.10
CA SER A 38 -13.66 11.16 4.11
C SER A 38 -13.16 11.02 2.67
N THR A 39 -11.88 11.35 2.41
CA THR A 39 -11.25 11.12 1.11
C THR A 39 -11.19 9.63 0.79
N LEU A 40 -10.85 8.80 1.78
CA LEU A 40 -10.80 7.35 1.60
C LEU A 40 -12.20 6.76 1.34
N GLU A 41 -13.22 7.17 2.10
CA GLU A 41 -14.61 6.74 1.91
C GLU A 41 -15.13 7.08 0.52
N LYS A 42 -14.82 8.30 0.04
CA LYS A 42 -15.16 8.72 -1.32
C LYS A 42 -14.51 7.83 -2.38
N ILE A 43 -13.21 7.52 -2.23
CA ILE A 43 -12.51 6.62 -3.16
C ILE A 43 -13.11 5.22 -3.14
N ILE A 44 -13.46 4.71 -1.96
CA ILE A 44 -14.08 3.39 -1.81
C ILE A 44 -15.39 3.30 -2.61
N GLU A 45 -16.21 4.35 -2.54
CA GLU A 45 -17.48 4.44 -3.26
C GLU A 45 -17.27 4.63 -4.77
N GLU A 46 -16.48 5.64 -5.17
CA GLU A 46 -16.26 6.00 -6.58
C GLU A 46 -15.61 4.88 -7.39
N GLU A 47 -14.68 4.15 -6.76
CA GLU A 47 -13.92 3.09 -7.44
C GLU A 47 -14.47 1.68 -7.20
N ASN A 48 -15.58 1.55 -6.46
CA ASN A 48 -16.21 0.28 -6.10
C ASN A 48 -15.21 -0.71 -5.47
N ILE A 49 -14.56 -0.26 -4.40
CA ILE A 49 -13.54 -1.04 -3.67
C ILE A 49 -14.22 -2.10 -2.81
N GLU A 50 -13.77 -3.36 -2.90
CA GLU A 50 -14.29 -4.46 -2.08
C GLU A 50 -13.39 -4.83 -0.89
N LYS A 51 -12.11 -4.49 -0.95
CA LYS A 51 -11.10 -4.90 0.03
C LYS A 51 -9.93 -3.93 0.04
N ILE A 52 -9.40 -3.69 1.25
CA ILE A 52 -8.25 -2.82 1.46
C ILE A 52 -7.05 -3.67 1.87
N ILE A 53 -5.91 -3.43 1.23
CA ILE A 53 -4.62 -4.04 1.51
C ILE A 53 -3.73 -2.97 2.14
N VAL A 54 -3.21 -3.22 3.34
CA VAL A 54 -2.36 -2.28 4.08
C VAL A 54 -0.98 -2.90 4.26
N GLY A 55 0.04 -2.18 3.83
CA GLY A 55 1.42 -2.60 4.03
C GLY A 55 1.78 -2.64 5.52
N ARG A 56 2.40 -3.73 5.97
CA ARG A 56 2.89 -3.89 7.34
C ARG A 56 4.37 -4.23 7.34
N PRO A 57 5.26 -3.29 7.70
CA PRO A 57 6.69 -3.55 7.66
C PRO A 57 7.07 -4.58 8.73
N ARG A 58 7.84 -5.59 8.34
CA ARG A 58 8.46 -6.55 9.25
C ARG A 58 9.97 -6.38 9.25
N ASN A 59 10.57 -6.69 10.39
CA ASN A 59 12.01 -6.79 10.51
C ASN A 59 12.51 -8.06 9.78
N MET A 60 13.81 -8.11 9.46
CA MET A 60 14.42 -9.25 8.77
C MET A 60 14.33 -10.57 9.55
N ASP A 61 14.19 -10.50 10.88
CA ASP A 61 13.95 -11.66 11.77
C ASP A 61 12.46 -12.04 11.87
N GLY A 62 11.59 -11.40 11.11
CA GLY A 62 10.14 -11.60 11.11
C GLY A 62 9.39 -10.89 12.25
N SER A 63 10.10 -10.20 13.15
CA SER A 63 9.49 -9.47 14.27
C SER A 63 8.82 -8.16 13.82
N LEU A 64 7.86 -7.68 14.62
CA LEU A 64 7.16 -6.41 14.37
C LEU A 64 7.87 -5.26 15.05
N GLY A 65 8.44 -4.37 14.24
CA GLY A 65 9.07 -3.14 14.71
C GLY A 65 8.06 -2.09 15.21
N PRO A 66 8.55 -0.95 15.74
CA PRO A 66 7.69 0.15 16.18
C PRO A 66 6.74 0.68 15.10
N GLN A 67 7.19 0.72 13.85
CA GLN A 67 6.36 1.16 12.72
C GLN A 67 5.16 0.24 12.49
N ALA A 68 5.37 -1.09 12.55
CA ALA A 68 4.30 -2.07 12.42
C ALA A 68 3.23 -1.91 13.50
N LYS A 69 3.63 -1.54 14.73
CA LYS A 69 2.68 -1.26 15.82
C LYS A 69 1.84 -0.01 15.53
N LYS A 70 2.45 1.04 14.97
CA LYS A 70 1.73 2.26 14.56
C LYS A 70 0.72 1.97 13.45
N VAL A 71 1.14 1.23 12.42
CA VAL A 71 0.24 0.75 11.34
C VAL A 71 -0.89 -0.09 11.91
N SER A 72 -0.60 -1.02 12.82
CA SER A 72 -1.62 -1.87 13.45
C SER A 72 -2.65 -1.04 14.23
N PHE A 73 -2.18 -0.05 14.98
CA PHE A 73 -3.05 0.87 15.70
C PHE A 73 -3.91 1.72 14.75
N PHE A 74 -3.32 2.22 13.65
CA PHE A 74 -4.05 2.92 12.60
C PHE A 74 -5.17 2.05 12.00
N VAL A 75 -4.85 0.82 11.59
CA VAL A 75 -5.84 -0.12 11.03
C VAL A 75 -6.94 -0.44 12.04
N SER A 76 -6.61 -0.64 13.33
CA SER A 76 -7.65 -0.87 14.36
C SER A 76 -8.65 0.28 14.52
N LYS A 77 -8.24 1.52 14.17
CA LYS A 77 -9.17 2.66 14.12
C LYS A 77 -9.95 2.66 12.82
N LEU A 78 -9.32 2.28 11.72
CA LEU A 78 -9.93 2.22 10.40
C LEU A 78 -11.04 1.17 10.33
N GLU A 79 -10.81 -0.03 10.89
CA GLU A 79 -11.80 -1.11 10.97
C GLU A 79 -13.06 -0.72 11.75
N LYS A 80 -12.97 0.24 12.68
CA LYS A 80 -14.14 0.78 13.41
C LYS A 80 -15.00 1.71 12.56
N LYS A 81 -14.49 2.16 11.42
CA LYS A 81 -15.12 3.16 10.54
C LYS A 81 -15.52 2.56 9.20
N ILE A 82 -14.72 1.63 8.68
CA ILE A 82 -14.90 1.01 7.38
C ILE A 82 -15.36 -0.43 7.57
N LYS A 83 -16.38 -0.83 6.80
CA LYS A 83 -16.96 -2.19 6.85
C LYS A 83 -16.31 -3.19 5.89
N LEU A 84 -15.38 -2.73 5.07
CA LEU A 84 -14.64 -3.57 4.13
C LEU A 84 -13.57 -4.39 4.85
N PRO A 85 -13.27 -5.62 4.39
CA PRO A 85 -12.13 -6.38 4.87
C PRO A 85 -10.82 -5.61 4.67
N ILE A 86 -10.00 -5.58 5.72
CA ILE A 86 -8.66 -5.00 5.69
C ILE A 86 -7.66 -6.13 5.90
N ILE A 87 -6.73 -6.30 4.97
CA ILE A 87 -5.70 -7.35 5.00
C ILE A 87 -4.33 -6.68 5.10
N TYR A 88 -3.44 -7.27 5.91
CA TYR A 88 -2.04 -6.86 5.93
C TYR A 88 -1.26 -7.60 4.85
N GLU A 89 -0.43 -6.84 4.14
CA GLU A 89 0.57 -7.38 3.23
C GLU A 89 1.98 -7.15 3.82
N ASP A 90 2.82 -8.18 3.77
CA ASP A 90 4.17 -8.10 4.32
C ASP A 90 5.13 -7.40 3.34
N GLU A 91 5.64 -6.23 3.73
CA GLU A 91 6.51 -5.39 2.89
C GLU A 91 7.98 -5.87 2.81
N THR A 92 8.27 -7.13 3.13
CA THR A 92 9.63 -7.54 3.54
C THR A 92 10.71 -7.42 2.45
N ASN A 93 10.36 -7.09 1.19
CA ASN A 93 11.34 -6.81 0.14
C ASN A 93 10.97 -5.66 -0.81
N THR A 94 9.86 -4.95 -0.55
CA THR A 94 9.27 -4.02 -1.51
C THR A 94 10.21 -2.87 -1.86
N THR A 95 10.81 -2.23 -0.85
CA THR A 95 11.80 -1.15 -1.06
C THR A 95 13.05 -1.62 -1.82
N ASN A 96 13.51 -2.86 -1.58
CA ASN A 96 14.66 -3.41 -2.29
C ASN A 96 14.34 -3.71 -3.74
N ILE A 97 13.14 -4.24 -4.03
CA ILE A 97 12.64 -4.46 -5.38
C ILE A 97 12.60 -3.13 -6.16
N VAL A 98 12.11 -2.04 -5.57
CA VAL A 98 12.11 -0.73 -6.24
C VAL A 98 13.51 -0.23 -6.50
N LYS A 99 14.39 -0.29 -5.50
CA LYS A 99 15.79 0.15 -5.67
C LYS A 99 16.45 -0.62 -6.81
N SER A 100 16.24 -1.93 -6.89
CA SER A 100 16.74 -2.77 -7.98
C SER A 100 16.13 -2.42 -9.34
N MET A 101 14.82 -2.12 -9.42
CA MET A 101 14.18 -1.64 -10.65
C MET A 101 14.77 -0.31 -11.12
N LEU A 102 14.91 0.66 -10.22
CA LEU A 102 15.50 1.97 -10.56
C LEU A 102 16.93 1.84 -11.06
N ILE A 103 17.74 0.99 -10.43
CA ILE A 103 19.11 0.72 -10.90
C ILE A 103 19.10 0.11 -12.30
N LYS A 104 18.19 -0.84 -12.58
CA LYS A 104 18.02 -1.43 -13.93
C LYS A 104 17.61 -0.39 -14.98
N GLU A 105 16.81 0.60 -14.58
CA GLU A 105 16.42 1.75 -15.41
C GLU A 105 17.51 2.84 -15.50
N GLY A 106 18.68 2.65 -14.88
CA GLY A 106 19.78 3.62 -14.89
C GLY A 106 19.58 4.82 -13.95
N LEU A 107 18.61 4.74 -13.04
CA LEU A 107 18.26 5.81 -12.09
C LEU A 107 18.91 5.57 -10.73
N ASP A 108 19.46 6.63 -10.10
CA ASP A 108 20.00 6.55 -8.73
C ASP A 108 18.84 6.52 -7.71
N PRO A 109 18.65 5.44 -6.94
CA PRO A 109 17.57 5.35 -5.96
C PRO A 109 17.65 6.41 -4.86
N ARG A 110 18.84 6.92 -4.54
CA ARG A 110 19.03 7.98 -3.54
C ARG A 110 18.49 9.32 -4.01
N LYS A 111 18.54 9.57 -5.33
CA LYS A 111 18.00 10.78 -5.97
C LYS A 111 16.52 10.66 -6.32
N ASN A 112 15.97 9.45 -6.28
CA ASN A 112 14.60 9.14 -6.67
C ASN A 112 13.76 8.59 -5.51
N LYS A 113 14.04 9.02 -4.26
CA LYS A 113 13.27 8.58 -3.09
C LYS A 113 11.78 8.89 -3.22
N ASP A 114 11.43 10.05 -3.76
CA ASP A 114 10.03 10.41 -4.00
C ASP A 114 9.33 9.44 -4.96
N LEU A 115 10.06 8.87 -5.92
CA LEU A 115 9.52 7.86 -6.84
C LEU A 115 9.34 6.51 -6.14
N ILE A 116 10.22 6.17 -5.20
CA ILE A 116 10.08 4.97 -4.35
C ILE A 116 8.84 5.12 -3.47
N ASP A 117 8.71 6.25 -2.78
CA ASP A 117 7.58 6.54 -1.89
C ASP A 117 6.26 6.54 -2.65
N LYS A 118 6.22 7.10 -3.87
CA LYS A 118 5.03 7.08 -4.74
C LYS A 118 4.63 5.68 -5.22
N LYS A 119 5.60 4.77 -5.38
CA LYS A 119 5.36 3.40 -5.86
C LYS A 119 5.11 2.41 -4.73
N SER A 120 5.38 2.77 -3.49
CA SER A 120 5.28 1.85 -2.34
C SER A 120 3.90 1.20 -2.22
N ALA A 121 2.83 2.00 -2.19
CA ALA A 121 1.45 1.50 -2.13
C ALA A 121 1.08 0.60 -3.33
N GLN A 122 1.60 0.90 -4.53
CA GLN A 122 1.39 0.08 -5.72
C GLN A 122 1.99 -1.30 -5.54
N LEU A 123 3.19 -1.39 -5.00
CA LEU A 123 3.92 -2.64 -4.89
C LEU A 123 3.42 -3.50 -3.73
N ILE A 124 2.96 -2.86 -2.65
CA ILE A 124 2.19 -3.54 -1.61
C ILE A 124 0.98 -4.22 -2.25
N LEU A 125 0.19 -3.48 -3.03
CA LEU A 125 -0.98 -4.05 -3.66
C LEU A 125 -0.63 -5.12 -4.70
N GLN A 126 0.42 -4.90 -5.50
CA GLN A 126 0.87 -5.88 -6.48
C GLN A 126 1.38 -7.15 -5.83
N GLY A 127 2.12 -7.06 -4.72
CA GLY A 127 2.58 -8.23 -3.95
C GLY A 127 1.41 -9.09 -3.50
N TYR A 128 0.40 -8.46 -2.90
CA TYR A 128 -0.82 -9.16 -2.50
C TYR A 128 -1.52 -9.82 -3.69
N ILE A 129 -1.65 -9.11 -4.82
CA ILE A 129 -2.26 -9.65 -6.03
C ILE A 129 -1.46 -10.87 -6.51
N ASP A 130 -0.14 -10.73 -6.70
CA ASP A 130 0.73 -11.78 -7.22
C ASP A 130 0.72 -13.05 -6.36
N GLU A 131 0.66 -12.92 -5.04
CA GLU A 131 0.54 -14.05 -4.11
C GLU A 131 -0.84 -14.75 -4.16
N ASN A 132 -1.87 -14.05 -4.64
CA ASN A 132 -3.25 -14.54 -4.67
C ASN A 132 -3.77 -14.81 -6.09
N ILE A 133 -2.96 -14.57 -7.13
CA ILE A 133 -3.23 -15.04 -8.50
C ILE A 133 -3.20 -16.57 -8.48
N LYS A 134 -4.32 -17.18 -8.88
CA LYS A 134 -4.46 -18.63 -9.10
C LYS A 134 -4.14 -19.00 -10.54
#